data_AF-A0A963W1N5-F1
#
_entry.id   AF-A0A963W1N5-F1
#
_cell.length_a   1.000
_cell.length_b   1.000
_cell.length_c   1.000
_cell.angle_alpha   90.00
_cell.angle_beta   90.00
_cell.angle_gamma   90.00
#
_symmetry.space_group_name_H-M   'P 1'
#
loop_
_entity.id
_entity.type
_entity.pdbx_description
1 polymer ?
#
loop_
_entity_poly.entity_id
_entity_poly.type
_entity_poly.pdbx_seq_one_letter_code
_entity_poly.pdbx_strand_id
1 'polypeptide(L)'
;MGVLRDRPAQREVDRRFVDIDPHPDEVGGQRHSETAAPGFFPVIFGSLSSIPREQPVRDNLEELGRRSRALTELKAIIETLRPEVEAAVEKLFGRTLFFDRPTVSRLTAWRAKAQQAAAEKAGFAFQAYGQVKLAGVLVDLARAIHRAAPDLRQPDPAAIADHLGAHLAAQGLDRVAAAKGGASAEAIAFFREHDISFRIRRLRLLGRRLTEDWDDLETIAPDAREAARDAVYRALALYFDRESTAVLGGDFGEVARQVFTDPGLVLATIAARRQLPATDLVVDALLVESLAALPREVRRRVMQTYLGFPFYDTVTLPLLRDEEGSEFEPAKVDRISPEDCPSIRGGGANATLRGNEFYSFGAFFSRAYRENDYLWGRLHGAERMIDLVASALPRGHSFDPAELAALKREAFLAVLDEEDGKLLAEPGLVLGIRKEIEARG
;
A
#
# COMPACT_ATOMS: atom_id res chain seq x y z
N MET A 1 12.48 -5.87 8.89
CA MET A 1 11.47 -5.79 7.80
C MET A 1 10.12 -6.51 8.07
N GLY A 2 9.87 -7.14 9.24
CA GLY A 2 8.60 -7.85 9.49
C GLY A 2 7.37 -7.00 9.88
N VAL A 3 7.53 -5.70 10.17
CA VAL A 3 6.48 -4.90 10.83
C VAL A 3 5.42 -4.35 9.86
N LEU A 4 5.77 -4.15 8.58
CA LEU A 4 4.85 -3.66 7.55
C LEU A 4 4.24 -4.78 6.68
N ARG A 5 4.73 -6.02 6.80
CA ARG A 5 4.41 -7.12 5.87
C ARG A 5 3.00 -7.70 6.03
N ASP A 6 2.39 -7.57 7.21
CA ASP A 6 1.17 -8.31 7.58
C ASP A 6 -0.08 -7.44 7.82
N ARG A 7 -0.13 -6.20 7.30
CA ARG A 7 -1.32 -5.34 7.43
C ARG A 7 -1.87 -4.91 6.07
N PRO A 8 -2.51 -5.83 5.31
CA PRO A 8 -3.28 -5.42 4.13
C PRO A 8 -4.40 -4.48 4.60
N ALA A 9 -4.37 -3.24 4.13
CA ALA A 9 -5.45 -2.29 4.40
C ALA A 9 -6.66 -2.66 3.52
N GLN A 10 -7.83 -2.75 4.16
CA GLN A 10 -9.10 -2.99 3.45
C GLN A 10 -9.60 -1.76 2.69
N ARG A 11 -9.01 -0.60 3.00
CA ARG A 11 -9.24 0.70 2.35
C ARG A 11 -7.90 1.24 1.86
N GLU A 12 -7.97 2.21 0.97
CA GLU A 12 -6.80 2.98 0.57
C GLU A 12 -6.22 3.73 1.77
N VAL A 13 -4.89 3.74 1.88
CA VAL A 13 -4.17 4.26 3.04
C VAL A 13 -2.95 5.05 2.57
N ASP A 14 -2.74 6.22 3.15
CA ASP A 14 -1.52 7.00 2.99
C ASP A 14 -0.44 6.41 3.91
N ARG A 15 0.45 5.56 3.35
CA ARG A 15 1.47 4.86 4.14
C ARG A 15 2.70 5.73 4.32
N ARG A 16 3.07 5.93 5.57
CA ARG A 16 4.22 6.73 5.98
C ARG A 16 5.14 5.93 6.87
N PHE A 17 6.42 5.94 6.57
CA PHE A 17 7.46 5.60 7.54
C PHE A 17 7.84 6.88 8.25
N VAL A 18 7.55 6.96 9.55
CA VAL A 18 7.87 8.13 10.36
C VAL A 18 9.11 7.81 11.19
N ASP A 19 10.19 8.51 10.91
CA ASP A 19 11.42 8.45 11.69
C ASP A 19 11.40 9.53 12.78
N ILE A 20 11.84 9.16 13.99
CA ILE A 20 11.93 10.10 15.12
C ILE A 20 13.40 10.41 15.32
N ASP A 21 13.78 11.64 14.96
CA ASP A 21 15.15 12.14 15.00
C ASP A 21 15.29 13.18 16.13
N PRO A 22 15.70 12.74 17.34
CA PRO A 22 15.84 13.63 18.49
C PRO A 22 17.09 14.51 18.43
N HIS A 23 18.04 14.24 17.51
CA HIS A 23 19.31 14.95 17.45
C HIS A 23 19.91 14.94 16.03
N PRO A 24 19.47 15.85 15.13
CA PRO A 24 20.17 16.04 13.87
C PRO A 24 21.52 16.70 14.18
N ASP A 25 22.61 15.94 14.13
CA ASP A 25 23.95 16.49 14.38
C ASP A 25 24.28 17.63 13.40
N GLU A 26 24.72 18.77 13.95
CA GLU A 26 25.53 19.78 13.24
C GLU A 26 26.94 19.22 13.03
N VAL A 27 27.16 18.43 11.98
CA VAL A 27 28.52 18.09 11.54
C VAL A 27 29.04 19.19 10.61
N GLY A 28 29.68 20.21 11.21
CA GLY A 28 30.75 20.98 10.57
C GLY A 28 30.37 22.32 9.92
N GLY A 29 30.56 23.41 10.68
CA GLY A 29 31.25 24.62 10.21
C GLY A 29 30.69 25.42 9.02
N GLN A 30 30.11 26.57 9.35
CA GLN A 30 29.95 27.79 8.52
C GLN A 30 28.95 27.80 7.35
N ARG A 31 28.11 28.84 7.40
CA ARG A 31 27.16 29.37 6.41
C ARG A 31 27.62 29.23 4.96
N HIS A 32 26.73 28.77 4.07
CA HIS A 32 26.55 29.37 2.76
C HIS A 32 25.07 29.35 2.36
N SER A 33 24.59 30.52 1.93
CA SER A 33 23.28 30.76 1.36
C SER A 33 23.17 30.11 -0.02
N GLU A 34 22.23 29.20 -0.21
CA GLU A 34 21.70 28.91 -1.54
C GLU A 34 20.31 28.26 -1.45
N THR A 35 19.30 29.00 -1.91
CA THR A 35 17.92 28.55 -2.12
C THR A 35 17.87 27.61 -3.30
N ALA A 36 17.95 26.31 -3.05
CA ALA A 36 17.53 25.27 -3.99
C ALA A 36 16.84 24.13 -3.23
N ALA A 37 15.73 23.63 -3.77
CA ALA A 37 14.93 22.56 -3.16
C ALA A 37 15.78 21.29 -3.00
N PRO A 38 15.84 20.68 -1.80
CA PRO A 38 16.78 19.59 -1.54
C PRO A 38 16.34 18.27 -2.20
N GLY A 39 17.26 17.65 -2.95
CA GLY A 39 17.14 16.30 -3.52
C GLY A 39 17.90 15.25 -2.70
N PHE A 40 17.56 13.97 -2.94
CA PHE A 40 17.82 12.78 -2.11
C PHE A 40 19.29 12.43 -1.73
N PHE A 41 20.35 13.13 -2.17
CA PHE A 41 21.74 12.58 -2.09
C PHE A 41 22.95 13.43 -1.63
N PRO A 42 22.92 14.71 -1.17
CA PRO A 42 24.17 15.36 -0.72
C PRO A 42 24.68 15.04 0.70
N VAL A 43 24.01 14.23 1.53
CA VAL A 43 24.34 14.07 2.98
C VAL A 43 25.00 12.72 3.32
N ILE A 44 26.02 12.26 2.57
CA ILE A 44 26.62 10.91 2.81
C ILE A 44 28.09 10.88 3.27
N PHE A 45 28.83 11.99 3.36
CA PHE A 45 30.28 11.92 3.68
C PHE A 45 30.72 12.29 5.11
N GLY A 46 29.80 12.40 6.08
CA GLY A 46 30.14 12.90 7.43
C GLY A 46 30.54 11.90 8.51
N SER A 47 30.30 10.58 8.39
CA SER A 47 30.23 9.70 9.58
C SER A 47 31.04 8.40 9.53
N LEU A 48 32.34 8.47 9.20
CA LEU A 48 33.25 7.32 9.39
C LEU A 48 33.64 7.05 10.87
N SER A 49 32.98 7.63 11.87
CA SER A 49 33.43 7.51 13.26
C SER A 49 32.35 7.56 14.35
N SER A 50 31.21 6.92 14.17
CA SER A 50 30.32 6.57 15.30
C SER A 50 29.79 5.13 15.15
N ILE A 51 29.86 4.39 16.26
CA ILE A 51 29.55 2.95 16.40
C ILE A 51 28.12 2.63 15.87
N PRO A 52 27.89 1.47 15.22
CA PRO A 52 26.89 1.33 14.16
C PRO A 52 25.50 1.04 14.71
N ARG A 53 24.70 2.10 14.90
CA ARG A 53 23.24 2.00 15.09
C ARG A 53 22.42 2.67 13.98
N GLU A 54 23.02 3.55 13.20
CA GLU A 54 22.35 4.28 12.11
C GLU A 54 22.32 3.52 10.79
N GLN A 55 23.29 2.64 10.54
CA GLN A 55 23.36 1.82 9.32
C GLN A 55 22.07 0.99 9.07
N PRO A 56 21.48 0.32 10.07
CA PRO A 56 20.24 -0.43 9.86
C PRO A 56 19.04 0.44 9.44
N VAL A 57 18.89 1.66 9.97
CA VAL A 57 17.78 2.54 9.60
C VAL A 57 18.01 3.10 8.19
N ARG A 58 19.23 3.54 7.91
CA ARG A 58 19.63 4.02 6.59
C ARG A 58 19.42 2.96 5.51
N ASP A 59 19.86 1.72 5.72
CA ASP A 59 19.69 0.63 4.75
C ASP A 59 18.19 0.35 4.49
N ASN A 60 17.36 0.39 5.54
CA ASN A 60 15.90 0.24 5.42
C ASN A 60 15.27 1.42 4.64
N LEU A 61 15.72 2.66 4.88
CA LEU A 61 15.24 3.85 4.17
C LEU A 61 15.71 3.88 2.71
N GLU A 62 16.93 3.45 2.42
CA GLU A 62 17.45 3.29 1.06
C GLU A 62 16.68 2.19 0.30
N GLU A 63 16.36 1.07 0.97
CA GLU A 63 15.51 0.03 0.41
C GLU A 63 14.08 0.52 0.14
N LEU A 64 13.48 1.25 1.08
CA LEU A 64 12.17 1.86 0.91
C LEU A 64 12.16 2.89 -0.23
N GLY A 65 13.19 3.74 -0.31
CA GLY A 65 13.34 4.71 -1.39
C GLY A 65 13.52 4.06 -2.76
N ARG A 66 14.25 2.93 -2.84
CA ARG A 66 14.34 2.13 -4.08
C ARG A 66 12.98 1.57 -4.48
N ARG A 67 12.22 1.00 -3.54
CA ARG A 67 10.85 0.50 -3.78
C ARG A 67 9.91 1.61 -4.23
N SER A 68 9.91 2.75 -3.54
CA SER A 68 9.06 3.89 -3.91
C SER A 68 9.38 4.46 -5.30
N ARG A 69 10.66 4.47 -5.72
CA ARG A 69 11.04 4.83 -7.10
C ARG A 69 10.54 3.81 -8.12
N ALA A 70 10.70 2.52 -7.85
CA ALA A 70 10.20 1.45 -8.73
C ALA A 70 8.67 1.54 -8.92
N LEU A 71 7.92 1.78 -7.84
CA LEU A 71 6.46 2.02 -7.91
C LEU A 71 6.10 3.25 -8.73
N THR A 72 6.87 4.34 -8.60
CA THR A 72 6.65 5.57 -9.39
C THR A 72 6.87 5.34 -10.88
N GLU A 73 7.93 4.61 -11.25
CA GLU A 73 8.19 4.20 -12.63
C GLU A 73 7.08 3.31 -13.17
N LEU A 74 6.59 2.36 -12.37
CA LEU A 74 5.48 1.49 -12.75
C LEU A 74 4.18 2.27 -12.96
N LYS A 75 3.89 3.26 -12.11
CA LYS A 75 2.76 4.19 -12.32
C LYS A 75 2.90 4.91 -13.67
N ALA A 76 4.08 5.43 -14.01
CA ALA A 76 4.31 6.10 -15.29
C ALA A 76 4.10 5.17 -16.51
N ILE A 77 4.49 3.89 -16.41
CA ILE A 77 4.23 2.88 -17.44
C ILE A 77 2.72 2.66 -17.62
N ILE A 78 1.98 2.47 -16.52
CA ILE A 78 0.51 2.29 -16.56
C ILE A 78 -0.17 3.48 -17.24
N GLU A 79 0.29 4.69 -16.93
CA GLU A 79 -0.24 5.93 -17.51
C GLU A 79 0.02 6.04 -19.01
N THR A 80 1.20 5.63 -19.46
CA THR A 80 1.56 5.61 -20.89
C THR A 80 0.76 4.55 -21.65
N LEU A 81 0.48 3.40 -21.05
CA LEU A 81 -0.31 2.32 -21.66
C LEU A 81 -1.80 2.63 -21.74
N ARG A 82 -2.28 3.59 -20.95
CA ARG A 82 -3.71 3.86 -20.76
C ARG A 82 -4.48 4.04 -22.07
N PRO A 83 -4.05 4.90 -23.02
CA PRO A 83 -4.79 5.12 -24.27
C PRO A 83 -4.90 3.85 -25.13
N GLU A 84 -3.85 3.03 -25.16
CA GLU A 84 -3.83 1.79 -25.92
C GLU A 84 -4.76 0.73 -25.33
N VAL A 85 -4.79 0.62 -24.00
CA VAL A 85 -5.70 -0.30 -23.29
C VAL A 85 -7.15 0.13 -23.49
N GLU A 86 -7.46 1.43 -23.37
CA GLU A 86 -8.81 1.94 -23.60
C GLU A 86 -9.28 1.68 -25.03
N ALA A 87 -8.43 1.94 -26.03
CA ALA A 87 -8.72 1.64 -27.43
C ALA A 87 -8.89 0.13 -27.67
N ALA A 88 -8.12 -0.72 -26.99
CA ALA A 88 -8.27 -2.18 -27.06
C ALA A 88 -9.63 -2.64 -26.53
N VAL A 89 -10.03 -2.15 -25.36
CA VAL A 89 -11.32 -2.45 -24.73
C VAL A 89 -12.48 -1.93 -25.59
N GLU A 90 -12.39 -0.71 -26.10
CA GLU A 90 -13.41 -0.14 -26.98
C GLU A 90 -13.53 -0.92 -28.30
N LYS A 91 -12.42 -1.40 -28.88
CA LYS A 91 -12.47 -2.27 -30.07
C LYS A 91 -13.09 -3.64 -29.76
N LEU A 92 -12.81 -4.21 -28.59
CA LEU A 92 -13.26 -5.55 -28.19
C LEU A 92 -14.75 -5.62 -27.90
N PHE A 93 -15.28 -4.58 -27.26
CA PHE A 93 -16.66 -4.54 -26.81
C PHE A 93 -17.50 -3.51 -27.57
N GLY A 94 -16.90 -2.68 -28.43
CA GLY A 94 -17.58 -1.73 -29.31
C GLY A 94 -18.63 -0.89 -28.58
N ARG A 95 -19.78 -0.72 -29.25
CA ARG A 95 -20.98 -0.14 -28.67
C ARG A 95 -21.66 -1.02 -27.60
N THR A 96 -21.19 -2.25 -27.34
CA THR A 96 -21.82 -3.16 -26.38
C THR A 96 -21.58 -2.75 -24.92
N LEU A 97 -20.50 -2.01 -24.62
CA LEU A 97 -20.35 -1.31 -23.33
C LEU A 97 -21.38 -0.20 -23.13
N PHE A 98 -22.08 0.20 -24.19
CA PHE A 98 -23.05 1.29 -24.18
C PHE A 98 -24.48 0.80 -23.98
N PHE A 99 -24.71 -0.51 -23.80
CA PHE A 99 -26.01 -0.97 -23.32
C PHE A 99 -26.14 -0.63 -21.84
N ASP A 100 -27.22 0.09 -21.52
CA ASP A 100 -27.36 0.84 -20.28
C ASP A 100 -27.23 0.00 -19.01
N ARG A 101 -27.30 -1.34 -19.02
CA ARG A 101 -27.10 -2.18 -17.81
C ARG A 101 -26.48 -3.54 -18.17
N PRO A 102 -25.27 -3.89 -17.68
CA PRO A 102 -24.76 -5.26 -17.79
C PRO A 102 -25.63 -6.21 -16.97
N THR A 103 -25.67 -7.48 -17.38
CA THR A 103 -26.18 -8.57 -16.54
C THR A 103 -24.99 -9.37 -16.01
N VAL A 104 -25.17 -10.17 -14.96
CA VAL A 104 -24.10 -11.03 -14.41
C VAL A 104 -23.49 -11.89 -15.51
N SER A 105 -24.32 -12.59 -16.29
CA SER A 105 -23.87 -13.42 -17.41
C SER A 105 -23.06 -12.63 -18.45
N ARG A 106 -23.48 -11.41 -18.79
CA ARG A 106 -22.73 -10.54 -19.72
C ARG A 106 -21.39 -10.12 -19.14
N LEU A 107 -21.36 -9.71 -17.87
CA LEU A 107 -20.12 -9.29 -17.21
C LEU A 107 -19.11 -10.45 -17.13
N THR A 108 -19.56 -11.65 -16.74
CA THR A 108 -18.73 -12.86 -16.74
C THR A 108 -18.16 -13.16 -18.14
N ALA A 109 -19.00 -13.09 -19.19
CA ALA A 109 -18.56 -13.31 -20.56
C ALA A 109 -17.56 -12.24 -21.04
N TRP A 110 -17.78 -10.98 -20.68
CA TRP A 110 -16.86 -9.89 -21.01
C TRP A 110 -15.51 -10.02 -20.30
N ARG A 111 -15.50 -10.43 -19.03
CA ARG A 111 -14.24 -10.71 -18.31
C ARG A 111 -13.42 -11.79 -18.99
N ALA A 112 -14.06 -12.90 -19.37
CA ALA A 112 -13.39 -13.98 -20.09
C ALA A 112 -12.84 -13.50 -21.44
N LYS A 113 -13.63 -12.73 -22.20
CA LYS A 113 -13.19 -12.15 -23.49
C LYS A 113 -12.02 -11.19 -23.33
N ALA A 114 -12.03 -10.33 -22.30
CA ALA A 114 -10.96 -9.39 -22.01
C ALA A 114 -9.66 -10.11 -21.64
N GLN A 115 -9.72 -11.14 -20.80
CA GLN A 115 -8.56 -11.94 -20.44
C GLN A 115 -7.96 -12.66 -21.65
N GLN A 116 -8.80 -13.30 -22.47
CA GLN A 116 -8.34 -13.97 -23.69
C GLN A 116 -7.64 -12.98 -24.63
N ALA A 117 -8.26 -11.82 -24.86
CA ALA A 117 -7.70 -10.81 -25.75
C ALA A 117 -6.39 -10.19 -25.23
N ALA A 118 -6.27 -9.98 -23.92
CA ALA A 118 -5.02 -9.53 -23.31
C ALA A 118 -3.91 -10.58 -23.50
N ALA A 119 -4.25 -11.85 -23.33
CA ALA A 119 -3.31 -12.94 -23.51
C ALA A 119 -2.83 -13.09 -24.96
N GLU A 120 -3.74 -12.95 -25.93
CA GLU A 120 -3.41 -12.96 -27.37
C GLU A 120 -2.56 -11.75 -27.77
N LYS A 121 -2.92 -10.55 -27.30
CA LYS A 121 -2.18 -9.31 -27.61
C LYS A 121 -0.78 -9.27 -27.00
N ALA A 122 -0.58 -9.87 -25.84
CA ALA A 122 0.74 -10.01 -25.22
C ALA A 122 1.68 -10.91 -26.05
N GLY A 123 1.13 -11.76 -26.92
CA GLY A 123 1.91 -12.60 -27.83
C GLY A 123 2.91 -13.51 -27.10
N PHE A 124 4.17 -13.52 -27.54
CA PHE A 124 5.20 -14.37 -26.94
C PHE A 124 5.50 -13.99 -25.47
N ALA A 125 5.28 -12.73 -25.07
CA ALA A 125 5.50 -12.28 -23.70
C ALA A 125 4.47 -12.88 -22.71
N PHE A 126 3.34 -13.38 -23.22
CA PHE A 126 2.31 -14.00 -22.37
C PHE A 126 2.85 -15.21 -21.58
N GLN A 127 3.75 -16.00 -22.17
CA GLN A 127 4.36 -17.12 -21.45
C GLN A 127 5.14 -16.64 -20.22
N ALA A 128 5.95 -15.58 -20.36
CA ALA A 128 6.69 -15.03 -19.24
C ALA A 128 5.75 -14.48 -18.15
N TYR A 129 4.74 -13.71 -18.55
CA TYR A 129 3.68 -13.26 -17.63
C TYR A 129 3.00 -14.42 -16.91
N GLY A 130 2.60 -15.45 -17.64
CA GLY A 130 1.96 -16.64 -17.10
C GLY A 130 2.82 -17.37 -16.06
N GLN A 131 4.13 -17.46 -16.28
CA GLN A 131 5.07 -18.05 -15.33
C GLN A 131 5.22 -17.20 -14.06
N VAL A 132 5.31 -15.87 -14.18
CA VAL A 132 5.33 -14.97 -13.00
C VAL A 132 4.04 -15.13 -12.19
N LYS A 133 2.91 -15.15 -12.88
CA LYS A 133 1.59 -15.33 -12.28
C LYS A 133 1.46 -16.67 -11.56
N LEU A 134 1.88 -17.76 -12.19
CA LEU A 134 1.88 -19.09 -11.59
C LEU A 134 2.76 -19.14 -10.34
N ALA A 135 3.99 -18.62 -10.42
CA ALA A 135 4.90 -18.57 -9.28
C ALA A 135 4.31 -17.79 -8.09
N GLY A 136 3.69 -16.64 -8.34
CA GLY A 136 3.02 -15.86 -7.28
C GLY A 136 1.89 -16.64 -6.59
N VAL A 137 1.03 -17.30 -7.37
CA VAL A 137 -0.05 -18.15 -6.82
C VAL A 137 0.52 -19.31 -5.99
N LEU A 138 1.60 -19.94 -6.45
CA LEU A 138 2.25 -21.04 -5.72
C LEU A 138 2.84 -20.58 -4.39
N VAL A 139 3.47 -19.40 -4.35
CA VAL A 139 3.98 -18.80 -3.11
C VAL A 139 2.84 -18.54 -2.12
N ASP A 140 1.72 -17.98 -2.59
CA ASP A 140 0.56 -17.68 -1.73
C ASP A 140 -0.08 -18.97 -1.18
N LEU A 141 -0.19 -20.02 -2.01
CA LEU A 141 -0.67 -21.34 -1.59
C LEU A 141 0.28 -21.99 -0.58
N ALA A 142 1.58 -21.95 -0.85
CA ALA A 142 2.60 -22.50 0.04
C ALA A 142 2.60 -21.84 1.41
N ARG A 143 2.46 -20.50 1.47
CA ARG A 143 2.29 -19.77 2.74
C ARG A 143 1.03 -20.19 3.50
N ALA A 144 -0.09 -20.37 2.81
CA ALA A 144 -1.33 -20.83 3.44
C ALA A 144 -1.19 -22.26 4.02
N ILE A 145 -0.56 -23.17 3.28
CA ILE A 145 -0.29 -24.54 3.70
C ILE A 145 0.67 -24.56 4.89
N HIS A 146 1.77 -23.81 4.81
CA HIS A 146 2.77 -23.73 5.88
C HIS A 146 2.18 -23.19 7.19
N ARG A 147 1.33 -22.16 7.12
CA ARG A 147 0.61 -21.63 8.30
C ARG A 147 -0.36 -22.65 8.91
N ALA A 148 -0.97 -23.51 8.09
CA ALA A 148 -1.92 -24.52 8.55
C ALA A 148 -1.26 -25.79 9.11
N ALA A 149 -0.02 -26.07 8.71
CA ALA A 149 0.75 -27.24 9.14
C ALA A 149 2.17 -26.84 9.57
N PRO A 150 2.32 -26.14 10.71
CA PRO A 150 3.63 -25.67 11.21
C PRO A 150 4.56 -26.81 11.65
N ASP A 151 4.02 -28.02 11.81
CA ASP A 151 4.73 -29.24 12.17
C ASP A 151 5.42 -29.92 10.98
N LEU A 152 5.10 -29.51 9.74
CA LEU A 152 5.98 -29.77 8.60
C LEU A 152 7.32 -29.15 8.97
N ARG A 153 8.34 -29.97 9.26
CA ARG A 153 9.70 -29.56 9.67
C ARG A 153 10.47 -28.84 8.55
N GLN A 154 9.78 -28.03 7.77
CA GLN A 154 10.30 -27.19 6.71
C GLN A 154 10.52 -25.79 7.27
N PRO A 155 11.73 -25.23 7.11
CA PRO A 155 12.04 -23.90 7.62
C PRO A 155 11.36 -22.76 6.83
N ASP A 156 10.92 -23.02 5.59
CA ASP A 156 10.41 -22.00 4.67
C ASP A 156 9.28 -22.58 3.76
N PRO A 157 8.18 -21.84 3.51
CA PRO A 157 7.21 -22.16 2.46
C PRO A 157 7.78 -22.37 1.05
N ALA A 158 8.98 -21.87 0.73
CA ALA A 158 9.59 -22.05 -0.60
C ALA A 158 9.63 -23.51 -1.08
N ALA A 159 10.02 -24.45 -0.20
CA ALA A 159 10.07 -25.87 -0.55
C ALA A 159 8.69 -26.47 -0.90
N ILE A 160 7.62 -25.93 -0.30
CA ILE A 160 6.24 -26.31 -0.64
C ILE A 160 5.88 -25.77 -2.02
N ALA A 161 6.22 -24.52 -2.32
CA ALA A 161 5.95 -23.90 -3.62
C ALA A 161 6.66 -24.65 -4.76
N ASP A 162 7.93 -25.02 -4.58
CA ASP A 162 8.70 -25.81 -5.54
C ASP A 162 8.07 -27.19 -5.79
N HIS A 163 7.62 -27.86 -4.72
CA HIS A 163 6.97 -29.16 -4.82
C HIS A 163 5.63 -29.08 -5.57
N LEU A 164 4.80 -28.08 -5.26
CA LEU A 164 3.55 -27.82 -5.98
C LEU A 164 3.82 -27.49 -7.46
N GLY A 165 4.86 -26.69 -7.73
CA GLY A 165 5.28 -26.36 -9.10
C GLY A 165 5.67 -27.60 -9.91
N ALA A 166 6.47 -28.50 -9.33
CA ALA A 166 6.85 -29.75 -9.97
C ALA A 166 5.64 -30.67 -10.23
N HIS A 167 4.70 -30.74 -9.28
CA HIS A 167 3.47 -31.50 -9.44
C HIS A 167 2.60 -30.97 -10.59
N LEU A 168 2.39 -29.65 -10.67
CA LEU A 168 1.61 -29.02 -11.74
C LEU A 168 2.31 -29.13 -13.10
N ALA A 169 3.64 -29.02 -13.14
CA ALA A 169 4.42 -29.23 -14.36
C ALA A 169 4.21 -30.65 -14.92
N ALA A 170 4.17 -31.67 -14.07
CA ALA A 170 3.87 -33.05 -14.47
C ALA A 170 2.45 -33.24 -15.03
N GLN A 171 1.54 -32.28 -14.76
CA GLN A 171 0.17 -32.24 -15.28
C GLN A 171 0.00 -31.31 -16.49
N GLY A 172 1.09 -30.81 -17.07
CA GLY A 172 1.07 -29.97 -18.27
C GLY A 172 0.95 -28.46 -18.02
N LEU A 173 1.14 -27.99 -16.77
CA LEU A 173 1.26 -26.56 -16.46
C LEU A 173 2.71 -26.06 -16.54
N ASP A 174 3.64 -26.84 -17.08
CA ASP A 174 5.00 -26.40 -17.41
C ASP A 174 4.98 -25.29 -18.49
N ARG A 175 3.98 -25.30 -19.37
CA ARG A 175 3.65 -24.19 -20.28
C ARG A 175 2.28 -23.59 -20.01
N VAL A 176 2.28 -22.35 -19.53
CA VAL A 176 1.07 -21.56 -19.28
C VAL A 176 0.43 -21.06 -20.58
N ALA A 177 1.23 -20.78 -21.61
CA ALA A 177 0.76 -20.31 -22.91
C ALA A 177 0.38 -21.48 -23.83
N ALA A 178 -0.77 -21.35 -24.49
CA ALA A 178 -1.20 -22.28 -25.54
C ALA A 178 -0.39 -22.09 -26.84
N ALA A 179 -0.26 -23.16 -27.62
CA ALA A 179 0.49 -23.13 -28.89
C ALA A 179 -0.08 -22.14 -29.93
N LYS A 180 -1.40 -21.85 -29.87
CA LYS A 180 -2.09 -20.90 -30.75
C LYS A 180 -2.13 -19.47 -30.20
N GLY A 181 -1.41 -19.19 -29.12
CA GLY A 181 -1.51 -17.94 -28.36
C GLY A 181 -2.59 -18.01 -27.28
N GLY A 182 -2.48 -17.13 -26.27
CA GLY A 182 -3.35 -17.15 -25.10
C GLY A 182 -2.93 -18.16 -24.02
N ALA A 183 -3.77 -18.33 -23.00
CA ALA A 183 -3.54 -19.32 -21.94
C ALA A 183 -3.98 -20.73 -22.33
N SER A 184 -3.28 -21.76 -21.85
CA SER A 184 -3.71 -23.16 -21.96
C SER A 184 -4.99 -23.42 -21.16
N ALA A 185 -5.74 -24.45 -21.53
CA ALA A 185 -7.00 -24.78 -20.83
C ALA A 185 -6.75 -25.14 -19.36
N GLU A 186 -5.63 -25.83 -19.12
CA GLU A 186 -5.13 -26.25 -17.81
C GLU A 186 -4.76 -25.02 -16.96
N ALA A 187 -4.05 -24.05 -17.54
CA ALA A 187 -3.74 -22.80 -16.85
C ALA A 187 -5.00 -21.97 -16.55
N ILE A 188 -5.95 -21.90 -17.48
CA ILE A 188 -7.23 -21.21 -17.27
C ILE A 188 -7.99 -21.85 -16.10
N ALA A 189 -8.09 -23.18 -16.06
CA ALA A 189 -8.75 -23.90 -14.97
C ALA A 189 -8.05 -23.63 -13.63
N PHE A 190 -6.73 -23.76 -13.58
CA PHE A 190 -5.95 -23.52 -12.36
C PHE A 190 -6.10 -22.10 -11.82
N PHE A 191 -5.90 -21.07 -12.66
CA PHE A 191 -6.03 -19.67 -12.22
C PHE A 191 -7.47 -19.32 -11.83
N ARG A 192 -8.47 -19.92 -12.48
CA ARG A 192 -9.87 -19.73 -12.11
C ARG A 192 -10.13 -20.21 -10.67
N GLU A 193 -9.47 -21.25 -10.23
CA GLU A 193 -9.65 -21.84 -8.90
C GLU A 193 -8.75 -21.24 -7.81
N HIS A 194 -7.55 -20.77 -8.17
CA HIS A 194 -6.50 -20.46 -7.18
C HIS A 194 -6.04 -19.00 -7.18
N ASP A 195 -6.22 -18.25 -8.26
CA ASP A 195 -5.63 -16.92 -8.40
C ASP A 195 -6.49 -15.81 -7.79
N ILE A 196 -6.45 -15.74 -6.46
CA ILE A 196 -7.12 -14.69 -5.69
C ILE A 196 -6.43 -13.33 -5.87
N SER A 197 -5.11 -13.33 -6.02
CA SER A 197 -4.27 -12.14 -6.12
C SER A 197 -4.59 -11.33 -7.38
N PHE A 198 -4.87 -11.96 -8.52
CA PHE A 198 -5.37 -11.28 -9.72
C PHE A 198 -6.72 -10.57 -9.50
N ARG A 199 -7.65 -11.20 -8.76
CA ARG A 199 -8.97 -10.61 -8.46
C ARG A 199 -8.83 -9.39 -7.57
N ILE A 200 -7.96 -9.46 -6.58
CA ILE A 200 -7.64 -8.35 -5.67
C ILE A 200 -6.96 -7.21 -6.43
N ARG A 201 -5.90 -7.49 -7.22
CA ARG A 201 -5.21 -6.45 -8.01
C ARG A 201 -6.15 -5.74 -8.98
N ARG A 202 -7.08 -6.46 -9.61
CA ARG A 202 -8.11 -5.87 -10.49
C ARG A 202 -8.97 -4.84 -9.78
N LEU A 203 -9.49 -5.20 -8.61
CA LEU A 203 -10.35 -4.32 -7.84
C LEU A 203 -9.57 -3.16 -7.21
N ARG A 204 -8.31 -3.39 -6.81
CA ARG A 204 -7.42 -2.31 -6.34
C ARG A 204 -7.12 -1.28 -7.42
N LEU A 205 -6.86 -1.71 -8.65
CA LEU A 205 -6.72 -0.77 -9.77
C LEU A 205 -7.99 0.10 -9.92
N LEU A 206 -9.16 -0.52 -9.83
CA LEU A 206 -10.43 0.20 -9.95
C LEU A 206 -10.66 1.17 -8.77
N GLY A 207 -10.34 0.74 -7.54
CA GLY A 207 -10.41 1.59 -6.35
C GLY A 207 -9.50 2.82 -6.48
N ARG A 208 -8.23 2.61 -6.85
CA ARG A 208 -7.28 3.71 -7.08
C ARG A 208 -7.76 4.67 -8.14
N ARG A 209 -8.29 4.19 -9.27
CA ARG A 209 -8.80 5.06 -10.35
C ARG A 209 -10.00 5.90 -9.90
N LEU A 210 -10.84 5.36 -9.02
CA LEU A 210 -11.93 6.11 -8.41
C LEU A 210 -11.41 7.17 -7.42
N THR A 211 -10.28 6.96 -6.75
CA THR A 211 -9.74 7.91 -5.75
C THR A 211 -8.77 8.94 -6.32
N GLU A 212 -7.89 8.57 -7.24
CA GLU A 212 -6.76 9.43 -7.64
C GLU A 212 -6.84 9.96 -9.08
N ASP A 213 -7.53 9.25 -9.98
CA ASP A 213 -7.42 9.52 -11.42
C ASP A 213 -8.61 10.27 -12.01
N TRP A 214 -9.76 10.22 -11.32
CA TRP A 214 -11.02 10.82 -11.76
C TRP A 214 -11.44 11.95 -10.84
N ASP A 215 -10.51 12.84 -10.50
CA ASP A 215 -10.75 14.04 -9.68
C ASP A 215 -11.87 14.91 -10.25
N ASP A 216 -12.08 14.91 -11.56
CA ASP A 216 -13.20 15.58 -12.20
C ASP A 216 -14.56 15.05 -11.73
N LEU A 217 -14.67 13.75 -11.39
CA LEU A 217 -15.89 13.18 -10.82
C LEU A 217 -16.20 13.67 -9.40
N GLU A 218 -15.21 14.19 -8.66
CA GLU A 218 -15.46 14.86 -7.40
C GLU A 218 -16.34 16.08 -7.58
N THR A 219 -16.12 16.79 -8.68
CA THR A 219 -16.90 17.98 -9.02
C THR A 219 -18.21 17.62 -9.72
N ILE A 220 -18.19 16.61 -10.61
CA ILE A 220 -19.31 16.32 -11.52
C ILE A 220 -20.33 15.35 -10.91
N ALA A 221 -19.88 14.34 -10.14
CA ALA A 221 -20.75 13.29 -9.62
C ALA A 221 -20.19 12.65 -8.31
N PRO A 222 -20.02 13.43 -7.23
CA PRO A 222 -19.38 12.97 -6.00
C PRO A 222 -20.07 11.75 -5.37
N ASP A 223 -21.39 11.77 -5.26
CA ASP A 223 -22.16 10.65 -4.68
C ASP A 223 -22.03 9.36 -5.51
N ALA A 224 -21.94 9.49 -6.84
CA ALA A 224 -21.79 8.34 -7.72
C ALA A 224 -20.38 7.75 -7.65
N ARG A 225 -19.36 8.61 -7.52
CA ARG A 225 -17.97 8.20 -7.29
C ARG A 225 -17.86 7.43 -5.97
N GLU A 226 -18.47 7.94 -4.91
CA GLU A 226 -18.48 7.29 -3.60
C GLU A 226 -19.20 5.95 -3.62
N ALA A 227 -20.40 5.90 -4.22
CA ALA A 227 -21.16 4.65 -4.35
C ALA A 227 -20.39 3.57 -5.15
N ALA A 228 -19.66 3.97 -6.19
CA ALA A 228 -18.80 3.06 -6.95
C ALA A 228 -17.61 2.57 -6.10
N ARG A 229 -16.99 3.46 -5.30
CA ARG A 229 -15.90 3.12 -4.39
C ARG A 229 -16.34 2.12 -3.32
N ASP A 230 -17.48 2.36 -2.70
CA ASP A 230 -18.08 1.44 -1.73
C ASP A 230 -18.35 0.06 -2.32
N ALA A 231 -18.85 0.00 -3.55
CA ALA A 231 -19.05 -1.26 -4.25
C ALA A 231 -17.73 -2.03 -4.45
N VAL A 232 -16.66 -1.34 -4.81
CA VAL A 232 -15.32 -1.94 -4.97
C VAL A 232 -14.79 -2.48 -3.64
N TYR A 233 -14.92 -1.73 -2.54
CA TYR A 233 -14.46 -2.20 -1.23
C TYR A 233 -15.28 -3.38 -0.70
N ARG A 234 -16.60 -3.37 -0.90
CA ARG A 234 -17.44 -4.55 -0.59
C ARG A 234 -17.03 -5.76 -1.42
N ALA A 235 -16.70 -5.59 -2.69
CA ALA A 235 -16.20 -6.66 -3.55
C ALA A 235 -14.81 -7.16 -3.11
N LEU A 236 -13.91 -6.26 -2.66
CA LEU A 236 -12.60 -6.63 -2.11
C LEU A 236 -12.74 -7.45 -0.83
N ALA A 237 -13.62 -7.04 0.09
CA ALA A 237 -13.88 -7.75 1.33
C ALA A 237 -14.26 -9.22 1.07
N LEU A 238 -15.10 -9.48 0.07
CA LEU A 238 -15.47 -10.85 -0.33
C LEU A 238 -14.26 -11.71 -0.72
N TYR A 239 -13.22 -11.15 -1.35
CA TYR A 239 -12.00 -11.90 -1.66
C TYR A 239 -11.06 -12.00 -0.45
N PHE A 240 -10.91 -10.96 0.36
CA PHE A 240 -10.10 -11.05 1.59
C PHE A 240 -10.61 -12.13 2.54
N ASP A 241 -11.93 -12.29 2.63
CA ASP A 241 -12.53 -13.39 3.39
C ASP A 241 -12.04 -14.76 2.88
N ARG A 242 -11.91 -14.94 1.55
CA ARG A 242 -11.42 -16.20 0.93
C ARG A 242 -9.90 -16.37 0.99
N GLU A 243 -9.16 -15.29 1.18
CA GLU A 243 -7.71 -15.33 1.38
C GLU A 243 -7.36 -15.90 2.76
N SER A 244 -8.19 -15.58 3.76
CA SER A 244 -8.03 -16.01 5.16
C SER A 244 -7.94 -17.53 5.30
N THR A 245 -7.02 -18.00 6.14
CA THR A 245 -6.90 -19.42 6.50
C THR A 245 -8.14 -19.93 7.25
N ALA A 246 -8.94 -19.04 7.85
CA ALA A 246 -10.18 -19.42 8.54
C ALA A 246 -11.19 -20.09 7.59
N VAL A 247 -11.30 -19.64 6.34
CA VAL A 247 -12.19 -20.24 5.32
C VAL A 247 -11.75 -21.66 4.95
N LEU A 248 -10.48 -22.00 5.15
CA LEU A 248 -10.01 -23.34 4.93
C LEU A 248 -10.49 -24.30 6.02
N GLY A 249 -11.03 -23.87 7.16
CA GLY A 249 -11.58 -24.77 8.18
C GLY A 249 -10.54 -25.38 9.13
N GLY A 250 -10.97 -25.75 10.34
CA GLY A 250 -10.08 -26.18 11.43
C GLY A 250 -9.38 -27.52 11.19
N ASP A 251 -9.93 -28.37 10.33
CA ASP A 251 -9.37 -29.65 9.91
C ASP A 251 -8.35 -29.52 8.77
N PHE A 252 -8.18 -28.33 8.17
CA PHE A 252 -7.31 -28.15 7.01
C PHE A 252 -5.85 -28.50 7.30
N GLY A 253 -5.39 -28.35 8.54
CA GLY A 253 -4.03 -28.75 8.93
C GLY A 253 -3.75 -30.24 8.63
N GLU A 254 -4.74 -31.12 8.77
CA GLU A 254 -4.61 -32.55 8.47
C GLU A 254 -4.46 -32.82 6.97
N VAL A 255 -5.16 -32.02 6.15
CA VAL A 255 -5.03 -32.07 4.69
C VAL A 255 -3.70 -31.46 4.26
N ALA A 256 -3.32 -30.30 4.80
CA ALA A 256 -2.10 -29.57 4.48
C ALA A 256 -0.83 -30.40 4.71
N ARG A 257 -0.80 -31.27 5.75
CA ARG A 257 0.33 -32.19 5.99
C ARG A 257 0.59 -33.17 4.84
N GLN A 258 -0.39 -33.40 3.98
CA GLN A 258 -0.29 -34.31 2.84
C GLN A 258 0.33 -33.63 1.62
N VAL A 259 0.77 -32.37 1.68
CA VAL A 259 1.27 -31.64 0.50
C VAL A 259 2.41 -32.35 -0.24
N PHE A 260 3.27 -33.11 0.46
CA PHE A 260 4.38 -33.85 -0.16
C PHE A 260 4.01 -35.27 -0.64
N THR A 261 2.84 -35.78 -0.25
CA THR A 261 2.36 -37.13 -0.60
C THR A 261 1.22 -37.09 -1.60
N ASP A 262 0.31 -36.12 -1.45
CA ASP A 262 -0.85 -35.86 -2.30
C ASP A 262 -1.09 -34.35 -2.45
N PRO A 263 -0.23 -33.63 -3.19
CA PRO A 263 -0.43 -32.20 -3.47
C PRO A 263 -1.75 -31.90 -4.20
N GLY A 264 -2.27 -32.85 -4.99
CA GLY A 264 -3.53 -32.71 -5.71
C GLY A 264 -4.73 -32.60 -4.77
N LEU A 265 -4.79 -33.45 -3.73
CA LEU A 265 -5.81 -33.36 -2.67
C LEU A 265 -5.77 -32.02 -1.96
N VAL A 266 -4.57 -31.51 -1.64
CA VAL A 266 -4.41 -30.21 -0.96
C VAL A 266 -4.93 -29.07 -1.83
N LEU A 267 -4.51 -29.01 -3.10
CA LEU A 267 -4.96 -27.99 -4.05
C LEU A 267 -6.48 -28.05 -4.26
N ALA A 268 -7.03 -29.24 -4.52
CA ALA A 268 -8.47 -29.43 -4.71
C ALA A 268 -9.27 -29.02 -3.46
N THR A 269 -8.76 -29.31 -2.25
CA THR A 269 -9.38 -28.90 -0.99
C THR A 269 -9.37 -27.38 -0.83
N ILE A 270 -8.25 -26.71 -1.13
CA ILE A 270 -8.17 -25.25 -1.11
C ILE A 270 -9.18 -24.65 -2.09
N ALA A 271 -9.23 -25.14 -3.33
CA ALA A 271 -10.17 -24.67 -4.35
C ALA A 271 -11.63 -24.85 -3.91
N ALA A 272 -11.97 -26.03 -3.38
CA ALA A 272 -13.31 -26.37 -2.92
C ALA A 272 -13.77 -25.54 -1.71
N ARG A 273 -12.85 -25.15 -0.82
CA ARG A 273 -13.16 -24.34 0.38
C ARG A 273 -13.17 -22.83 0.07
N ARG A 274 -12.23 -22.34 -0.75
CA ARG A 274 -12.19 -20.94 -1.18
C ARG A 274 -13.34 -20.57 -2.11
N GLN A 275 -13.77 -21.50 -2.98
CA GLN A 275 -14.88 -21.30 -3.92
C GLN A 275 -14.78 -19.99 -4.72
N LEU A 276 -13.58 -19.69 -5.25
CA LEU A 276 -13.35 -18.45 -6.02
C LEU A 276 -14.33 -18.28 -7.20
N PRO A 277 -14.69 -19.32 -7.97
CA PRO A 277 -15.67 -19.17 -9.05
C PRO A 277 -17.07 -18.78 -8.57
N ALA A 278 -17.49 -19.20 -7.38
CA ALA A 278 -18.76 -18.79 -6.80
C ALA A 278 -18.68 -17.35 -6.29
N THR A 279 -17.56 -17.00 -5.65
CA THR A 279 -17.28 -15.63 -5.19
C THR A 279 -17.26 -14.64 -6.37
N ASP A 280 -16.70 -15.04 -7.51
CA ASP A 280 -16.72 -14.25 -8.75
C ASP A 280 -18.15 -13.88 -9.18
N LEU A 281 -19.12 -14.80 -9.04
CA LEU A 281 -20.52 -14.54 -9.40
C LEU A 281 -21.20 -13.58 -8.42
N VAL A 282 -20.89 -13.68 -7.12
CA VAL A 282 -21.38 -12.75 -6.09
C VAL A 282 -20.82 -11.35 -6.33
N VAL A 283 -19.53 -11.25 -6.66
CA VAL A 283 -18.87 -9.98 -7.01
C VAL A 283 -19.44 -9.42 -8.31
N ASP A 284 -19.64 -10.23 -9.34
CA ASP A 284 -20.28 -9.77 -10.59
C ASP A 284 -21.70 -9.25 -10.33
N ALA A 285 -22.48 -9.92 -9.47
CA ALA A 285 -23.82 -9.47 -9.09
C ALA A 285 -23.80 -8.13 -8.35
N LEU A 286 -22.91 -7.99 -7.37
CA LEU A 286 -22.71 -6.74 -6.63
C LEU A 286 -22.33 -5.60 -7.57
N LEU A 287 -21.34 -5.82 -8.45
CA LEU A 287 -20.89 -4.80 -9.39
C LEU A 287 -22.01 -4.43 -10.38
N VAL A 288 -22.75 -5.41 -10.91
CA VAL A 288 -23.89 -5.15 -11.81
C VAL A 288 -24.97 -4.30 -11.14
N GLU A 289 -25.32 -4.63 -9.90
CA GLU A 289 -26.30 -3.86 -9.11
C GLU A 289 -25.83 -2.43 -8.89
N SER A 290 -24.59 -2.24 -8.42
CA SER A 290 -24.02 -0.91 -8.18
C SER A 290 -23.92 -0.09 -9.46
N LEU A 291 -23.43 -0.70 -10.55
CA LEU A 291 -23.30 -0.04 -11.85
C LEU A 291 -24.66 0.41 -12.41
N ALA A 292 -25.77 -0.27 -12.09
CA ALA A 292 -27.10 0.08 -12.57
C ALA A 292 -27.55 1.47 -12.10
N ALA A 293 -27.10 1.88 -10.91
CA ALA A 293 -27.41 3.16 -10.27
C ALA A 293 -26.50 4.30 -10.70
N LEU A 294 -25.33 4.02 -11.28
CA LEU A 294 -24.34 5.04 -11.65
C LEU A 294 -24.74 5.81 -12.92
N PRO A 295 -24.42 7.12 -13.03
CA PRO A 295 -24.50 7.84 -14.28
C PRO A 295 -23.73 7.14 -15.40
N ARG A 296 -24.19 7.28 -16.65
CA ARG A 296 -23.62 6.59 -17.81
C ARG A 296 -22.12 6.82 -17.96
N GLU A 297 -21.64 8.02 -17.67
CA GLU A 297 -20.22 8.36 -17.76
C GLU A 297 -19.36 7.62 -16.72
N VAL A 298 -19.72 7.69 -15.45
CA VAL A 298 -19.02 6.98 -14.35
C VAL A 298 -19.01 5.47 -14.62
N ARG A 299 -20.17 4.92 -15.00
CA ARG A 299 -20.34 3.51 -15.37
C ARG A 299 -19.43 3.09 -16.51
N ARG A 300 -19.30 3.92 -17.55
CA ARG A 300 -18.39 3.66 -18.68
C ARG A 300 -16.95 3.58 -18.20
N ARG A 301 -16.49 4.54 -17.41
CA ARG A 301 -15.12 4.58 -16.88
C ARG A 301 -14.82 3.35 -16.01
N VAL A 302 -15.73 3.00 -15.08
CA VAL A 302 -15.63 1.79 -14.25
C VAL A 302 -15.50 0.53 -15.10
N MET A 303 -16.37 0.35 -16.10
CA MET A 303 -16.34 -0.81 -16.98
C MET A 303 -15.07 -0.88 -17.83
N GLN A 304 -14.60 0.27 -18.35
CA GLN A 304 -13.37 0.35 -19.12
C GLN A 304 -12.16 -0.06 -18.26
N THR A 305 -12.04 0.45 -17.04
CA THR A 305 -10.95 0.07 -16.12
C THR A 305 -11.03 -1.39 -15.70
N TYR A 306 -12.23 -1.86 -15.33
CA TYR A 306 -12.43 -3.23 -14.85
C TYR A 306 -12.13 -4.28 -15.92
N LEU A 307 -12.57 -4.05 -17.16
CA LEU A 307 -12.30 -4.95 -18.30
C LEU A 307 -10.91 -4.71 -18.93
N GLY A 308 -10.32 -3.53 -18.73
CA GLY A 308 -8.96 -3.21 -19.17
C GLY A 308 -7.87 -3.81 -18.29
N PHE A 309 -8.17 -4.17 -17.04
CA PHE A 309 -7.19 -4.71 -16.10
C PHE A 309 -6.31 -5.85 -16.63
N PRO A 310 -6.81 -6.89 -17.33
CA PRO A 310 -5.95 -7.96 -17.83
C PRO A 310 -4.81 -7.44 -18.73
N PHE A 311 -5.02 -6.37 -19.49
CA PHE A 311 -3.97 -5.76 -20.32
C PHE A 311 -2.88 -5.10 -19.45
N TYR A 312 -3.29 -4.34 -18.42
CA TYR A 312 -2.34 -3.76 -17.47
C TYR A 312 -1.57 -4.86 -16.71
N ASP A 313 -2.25 -5.90 -16.25
CA ASP A 313 -1.63 -6.98 -15.46
C ASP A 313 -0.57 -7.74 -16.26
N THR A 314 -0.77 -7.94 -17.58
CA THR A 314 0.23 -8.59 -18.45
C THR A 314 1.57 -7.86 -18.51
N VAL A 315 1.56 -6.53 -18.32
CA VAL A 315 2.78 -5.70 -18.35
C VAL A 315 3.31 -5.43 -16.95
N THR A 316 2.42 -5.15 -16.00
CA THR A 316 2.81 -4.69 -14.67
C THR A 316 3.25 -5.81 -13.73
N LEU A 317 2.59 -6.98 -13.77
CA LEU A 317 2.93 -8.08 -12.88
C LEU A 317 4.38 -8.57 -13.01
N PRO A 318 4.95 -8.73 -14.23
CA PRO A 318 6.36 -9.13 -14.37
C PRO A 318 7.36 -8.13 -13.81
N LEU A 319 6.99 -6.85 -13.72
CA LEU A 319 7.85 -5.77 -13.20
C LEU A 319 7.82 -5.67 -11.67
N LEU A 320 6.82 -6.26 -11.01
CA LEU A 320 6.62 -6.23 -9.55
C LEU A 320 7.42 -7.31 -8.79
N ARG A 321 8.35 -8.02 -9.44
CA ARG A 321 8.95 -9.27 -8.93
C ARG A 321 9.64 -9.17 -7.57
N ASP A 322 10.09 -7.99 -7.14
CA ASP A 322 10.74 -7.77 -5.84
C ASP A 322 9.80 -7.19 -4.77
N GLU A 323 8.53 -6.93 -5.11
CA GLU A 323 7.54 -6.35 -4.21
C GLU A 323 6.57 -7.45 -3.76
N GLU A 324 6.88 -8.07 -2.62
CA GLU A 324 5.96 -8.98 -1.93
C GLU A 324 4.73 -8.18 -1.43
N GLY A 325 3.76 -7.96 -2.31
CA GLY A 325 2.53 -7.25 -1.98
C GLY A 325 1.69 -6.92 -3.21
N SER A 326 0.37 -6.87 -3.02
CA SER A 326 -0.59 -6.46 -4.05
C SER A 326 -0.80 -4.92 -4.09
N GLU A 327 0.15 -4.16 -3.56
CA GLU A 327 0.02 -2.72 -3.30
C GLU A 327 0.91 -1.91 -4.24
N PHE A 328 0.34 -0.86 -4.83
CA PHE A 328 0.97 -0.03 -5.85
C PHE A 328 1.29 1.39 -5.36
N GLU A 329 1.07 1.64 -4.06
CA GLU A 329 1.29 2.96 -3.47
C GLU A 329 2.66 3.03 -2.79
N PRO A 330 3.54 3.95 -3.23
CA PRO A 330 4.83 4.13 -2.58
C PRO A 330 4.62 4.64 -1.15
N ALA A 331 5.34 4.05 -0.20
CA ALA A 331 5.37 4.61 1.15
C ALA A 331 6.14 5.93 1.12
N LYS A 332 5.57 6.97 1.73
CA LYS A 332 6.25 8.23 1.99
C LYS A 332 7.17 8.07 3.21
N VAL A 333 8.22 8.87 3.27
CA VAL A 333 9.12 8.94 4.42
C VAL A 333 8.96 10.31 5.03
N ASP A 334 8.70 10.35 6.32
CA ASP A 334 8.52 11.56 7.09
C ASP A 334 9.43 11.53 8.32
N ARG A 335 9.78 12.72 8.80
CA ARG A 335 10.59 12.91 10.01
C ARG A 335 9.82 13.70 11.06
N ILE A 336 9.99 13.29 12.31
CA ILE A 336 9.65 14.08 13.50
C ILE A 336 10.97 14.48 14.15
N SER A 337 11.33 15.75 14.02
CA SER A 337 12.53 16.35 14.62
C SER A 337 12.22 17.76 15.14
N PRO A 338 12.89 18.22 16.21
CA PRO A 338 12.80 19.62 16.66
C PRO A 338 13.09 20.64 15.54
N GLU A 339 13.96 20.31 14.59
CA GLU A 339 14.28 21.17 13.44
C GLU A 339 13.07 21.41 12.51
N ASP A 340 12.12 20.48 12.51
CA ASP A 340 10.92 20.53 11.67
C ASP A 340 9.73 21.21 12.39
N CYS A 341 9.94 21.77 13.60
CA CYS A 341 8.87 22.29 14.47
C CYS A 341 9.05 23.80 14.84
N PRO A 342 9.02 24.73 13.86
CA PRO A 342 9.36 26.13 14.12
C PRO A 342 8.23 26.95 14.77
N SER A 343 7.03 26.39 14.96
CA SER A 343 5.84 27.17 15.33
C SER A 343 6.01 27.96 16.63
N ILE A 344 6.62 27.33 17.64
CA ILE A 344 6.91 27.99 18.93
C ILE A 344 8.32 28.59 18.95
N ARG A 345 9.34 27.86 18.47
CA ARG A 345 10.74 28.33 18.42
C ARG A 345 11.43 27.82 17.15
N GLY A 346 12.10 28.70 16.40
CA GLY A 346 12.77 28.36 15.13
C GLY A 346 14.23 27.95 15.24
N GLY A 347 14.73 27.61 16.44
CA GLY A 347 16.14 27.25 16.67
C GLY A 347 16.36 25.76 16.94
N GLY A 348 15.41 24.92 16.54
CA GLY A 348 15.54 23.47 16.58
C GLY A 348 15.79 22.90 17.96
N ALA A 349 16.57 21.82 18.02
CA ALA A 349 16.85 21.11 19.26
C ALA A 349 17.60 22.01 20.26
N ASN A 350 18.52 22.84 19.79
CA ASN A 350 19.32 23.74 20.64
C ASN A 350 18.49 24.82 21.34
N ALA A 351 17.37 25.26 20.74
CA ALA A 351 16.50 26.27 21.34
C ALA A 351 15.42 25.68 22.25
N THR A 352 15.23 24.37 22.24
CA THR A 352 14.07 23.70 22.87
C THR A 352 14.51 22.65 23.89
N LEU A 353 15.42 21.76 23.52
CA LEU A 353 15.87 20.63 24.33
C LEU A 353 17.07 21.01 25.21
N ARG A 354 17.02 20.58 26.47
CA ARG A 354 18.11 20.75 27.45
C ARG A 354 18.93 19.48 27.67
N GLY A 355 18.41 18.32 27.27
CA GLY A 355 19.13 17.04 27.31
C GLY A 355 20.36 16.96 26.39
N ASN A 356 20.52 17.89 25.44
CA ASN A 356 21.67 17.97 24.54
C ASN A 356 22.99 18.30 25.26
N GLU A 357 22.94 18.83 26.48
CA GLU A 357 24.13 19.00 27.32
C GLU A 357 24.73 17.63 27.71
N PHE A 358 26.07 17.49 27.70
CA PHE A 358 26.80 16.24 27.95
C PHE A 358 26.50 15.08 26.98
N TYR A 359 26.65 15.28 25.67
CA TYR A 359 26.50 14.20 24.66
C TYR A 359 25.19 13.42 24.80
N SER A 360 24.07 14.13 24.96
CA SER A 360 22.71 13.54 25.10
C SER A 360 22.45 12.80 26.42
N PHE A 361 23.29 13.00 27.45
CA PHE A 361 23.10 12.43 28.79
C PHE A 361 22.63 13.44 29.85
N GLY A 362 22.53 14.74 29.57
CA GLY A 362 22.18 15.77 30.56
C GLY A 362 20.83 15.53 31.26
N ALA A 363 19.85 15.01 30.53
CA ALA A 363 18.54 14.66 31.07
C ALA A 363 18.59 13.46 32.05
N PHE A 364 19.61 12.60 32.04
CA PHE A 364 19.75 11.56 33.07
C PHE A 364 20.04 12.15 34.46
N PHE A 365 20.76 13.28 34.51
CA PHE A 365 21.23 13.87 35.75
C PHE A 365 20.31 14.96 36.31
N SER A 366 19.36 15.46 35.53
CA SER A 366 18.45 16.54 35.95
C SER A 366 16.98 16.20 35.70
N ARG A 367 16.17 16.22 36.76
CA ARG A 367 14.71 16.08 36.64
C ARG A 367 14.10 17.24 35.85
N ALA A 368 14.61 18.45 36.03
CA ALA A 368 14.15 19.63 35.29
C ALA A 368 14.40 19.47 33.78
N TYR A 369 15.53 18.87 33.39
CA TYR A 369 15.83 18.64 31.97
C TYR A 369 14.91 17.58 31.38
N ARG A 370 14.60 16.50 32.11
CA ARG A 370 13.63 15.49 31.65
C ARG A 370 12.25 16.07 31.46
N GLU A 371 11.77 16.86 32.42
CA GLU A 371 10.44 17.47 32.34
C GLU A 371 10.37 18.48 31.17
N ASN A 372 11.46 19.22 30.92
CA ASN A 372 11.59 20.12 29.77
C ASN A 372 11.56 19.36 28.43
N ASP A 373 12.44 18.37 28.25
CA ASP A 373 12.53 17.60 27.00
C ASP A 373 11.24 16.80 26.74
N TYR A 374 10.61 16.28 27.80
CA TYR A 374 9.31 15.61 27.72
C TYR A 374 8.25 16.55 27.17
N LEU A 375 8.13 17.76 27.73
CA LEU A 375 7.13 18.74 27.30
C LEU A 375 7.37 19.15 25.84
N TRP A 376 8.61 19.44 25.45
CA TRP A 376 8.95 19.76 24.07
C TRP A 376 8.71 18.61 23.11
N GLY A 377 8.99 17.36 23.51
CA GLY A 377 8.64 16.18 22.74
C GLY A 377 7.14 16.06 22.46
N ARG A 378 6.29 16.38 23.46
CA ARG A 378 4.83 16.42 23.27
C ARG A 378 4.40 17.52 22.31
N LEU A 379 4.97 18.72 22.43
CA LEU A 379 4.64 19.87 21.57
C LEU A 379 5.07 19.63 20.12
N HIS A 380 6.31 19.19 19.90
CA HIS A 380 6.81 18.82 18.56
C HIS A 380 6.03 17.66 17.96
N GLY A 381 5.70 16.65 18.76
CA GLY A 381 4.85 15.54 18.35
C GLY A 381 3.48 16.04 17.85
N ALA A 382 2.82 16.93 18.60
CA ALA A 382 1.54 17.50 18.19
C ALA A 382 1.65 18.28 16.87
N GLU A 383 2.65 19.15 16.73
CA GLU A 383 2.90 19.93 15.51
C GLU A 383 3.08 19.03 14.28
N ARG A 384 3.98 18.04 14.38
CA ARG A 384 4.29 17.15 13.27
C ARG A 384 3.13 16.23 12.93
N MET A 385 2.38 15.74 13.91
CA MET A 385 1.21 14.93 13.63
C MET A 385 0.14 15.71 12.86
N ILE A 386 -0.08 16.98 13.19
CA ILE A 386 -0.99 17.86 12.44
C ILE A 386 -0.48 18.06 11.00
N ASP A 387 0.81 18.35 10.82
CA ASP A 387 1.40 18.53 9.49
C ASP A 387 1.30 17.27 8.63
N LEU A 388 1.54 16.09 9.22
CA LEU A 388 1.45 14.82 8.53
C LEU A 388 0.02 14.56 8.05
N VAL A 389 -0.98 14.78 8.90
CA VAL A 389 -2.39 14.65 8.53
C VAL A 389 -2.78 15.65 7.45
N ALA A 390 -2.37 16.91 7.58
CA ALA A 390 -2.63 17.94 6.56
C ALA A 390 -2.00 17.57 5.21
N SER A 391 -0.81 16.98 5.21
CA SER A 391 -0.12 16.53 3.99
C SER A 391 -0.72 15.27 3.33
N ALA A 392 -1.70 14.63 3.97
CA ALA A 392 -2.44 13.50 3.41
C ALA A 392 -3.63 13.93 2.54
N LEU A 393 -3.92 15.24 2.44
CA LEU A 393 -4.97 15.77 1.59
C LEU A 393 -4.71 15.47 0.09
N PRO A 394 -5.77 15.27 -0.72
CA PRO A 394 -5.65 15.07 -2.17
C PRO A 394 -4.94 16.23 -2.86
N ARG A 395 -4.40 15.98 -4.07
CA ARG A 395 -3.76 17.04 -4.87
C ARG A 395 -4.74 18.19 -5.12
N GLY A 396 -4.22 19.41 -5.04
CA GLY A 396 -5.03 20.63 -5.17
C GLY A 396 -5.81 21.05 -3.92
N HIS A 397 -5.77 20.24 -2.84
CA HIS A 397 -6.35 20.59 -1.55
C HIS A 397 -5.24 20.92 -0.55
N SER A 398 -5.43 22.02 0.19
CA SER A 398 -4.54 22.43 1.27
C SER A 398 -5.33 23.20 2.32
N PHE A 399 -4.96 23.05 3.58
CA PHE A 399 -5.46 23.95 4.62
C PHE A 399 -5.02 25.39 4.35
N ASP A 400 -5.87 26.34 4.74
CA ASP A 400 -5.42 27.73 4.90
C ASP A 400 -4.29 27.74 5.95
N PRO A 401 -3.11 28.34 5.65
CA PRO A 401 -2.03 28.47 6.63
C PRO A 401 -2.48 29.07 7.97
N ALA A 402 -3.45 29.99 7.97
CA ALA A 402 -3.97 30.57 9.20
C ALA A 402 -4.81 29.57 10.02
N GLU A 403 -5.62 28.75 9.34
CA GLU A 403 -6.40 27.69 9.98
C GLU A 403 -5.49 26.61 10.56
N LEU A 404 -4.46 26.19 9.80
CA LEU A 404 -3.49 25.21 10.27
C LEU A 404 -2.70 25.71 11.49
N ALA A 405 -2.32 26.99 11.50
CA ALA A 405 -1.68 27.63 12.65
C ALA A 405 -2.60 27.68 13.88
N ALA A 406 -3.90 27.96 13.68
CA ALA A 406 -4.88 27.95 14.76
C ALA A 406 -5.06 26.55 15.37
N LEU A 407 -5.14 25.51 14.53
CA LEU A 407 -5.21 24.11 14.99
C LEU A 407 -3.96 23.69 15.78
N LYS A 408 -2.76 24.07 15.31
CA LYS A 408 -1.51 23.83 16.06
C LYS A 408 -1.52 24.55 17.40
N ARG A 409 -1.94 25.82 17.43
CA ARG A 409 -2.06 26.61 18.66
C ARG A 409 -3.01 25.97 19.67
N GLU A 410 -4.18 25.53 19.22
CA GLU A 410 -5.15 24.82 20.08
C GLU A 410 -4.52 23.55 20.67
N ALA A 411 -3.85 22.75 19.85
CA ALA A 411 -3.18 21.53 20.31
C ALA A 411 -2.06 21.83 21.33
N PHE A 412 -1.26 22.89 21.13
CA PHE A 412 -0.23 23.28 22.10
C PHE A 412 -0.83 23.70 23.43
N LEU A 413 -1.89 24.51 23.42
CA LEU A 413 -2.57 24.94 24.64
C LEU A 413 -3.19 23.76 25.39
N ALA A 414 -3.78 22.80 24.67
CA ALA A 414 -4.32 21.58 25.27
C ALA A 414 -3.23 20.73 25.95
N VAL A 415 -2.05 20.59 25.32
CA VAL A 415 -0.90 19.91 25.94
C VAL A 415 -0.46 20.65 27.21
N LEU A 416 -0.38 21.99 27.19
CA LEU A 416 0.01 22.78 28.35
C LEU A 416 -1.03 22.76 29.48
N ASP A 417 -2.33 22.74 29.15
CA ASP A 417 -3.42 22.59 30.12
C ASP A 417 -3.33 21.24 30.82
N GLU A 418 -3.00 20.18 30.08
CA GLU A 418 -2.83 18.84 30.65
C GLU A 418 -1.61 18.76 31.59
N GLU A 419 -0.51 19.44 31.24
CA GLU A 419 0.74 19.39 32.00
C GLU A 419 0.83 20.39 33.16
N ASP A 420 -0.14 21.30 33.26
CA ASP A 420 -0.16 22.29 34.34
C ASP A 420 -0.28 21.61 35.72
N GLY A 421 0.57 22.03 36.65
CA GLY A 421 0.69 21.42 37.97
C GLY A 421 1.33 20.02 38.03
N LYS A 422 1.74 19.42 36.90
CA LYS A 422 2.43 18.10 36.87
C LYS A 422 3.95 18.22 36.75
N LEU A 423 4.44 19.18 35.96
CA LEU A 423 5.86 19.43 35.74
C LEU A 423 6.38 20.43 36.80
N LEU A 424 6.91 19.90 37.90
CA LEU A 424 7.22 20.66 39.12
C LEU A 424 8.70 21.01 39.28
N ALA A 425 9.59 20.44 38.46
CA ALA A 425 11.03 20.58 38.64
C ALA A 425 11.57 21.96 38.23
N GLU A 426 10.90 22.65 37.31
CA GLU A 426 11.19 24.04 36.95
C GLU A 426 9.92 24.90 37.06
N PRO A 427 9.76 25.63 38.18
CA PRO A 427 8.60 26.49 38.38
C PRO A 427 8.49 27.53 37.26
N GLY A 428 7.37 27.52 36.55
CA GLY A 428 7.08 28.48 35.48
C GLY A 428 7.42 28.01 34.06
N LEU A 429 7.91 26.78 33.86
CA LEU A 429 8.15 26.21 32.52
C LEU A 429 6.88 26.26 31.64
N VAL A 430 5.77 25.67 32.13
CA VAL A 430 4.49 25.63 31.40
C VAL A 430 3.95 27.03 31.15
N LEU A 431 3.96 27.90 32.17
CA LEU A 431 3.50 29.29 32.07
C LEU A 431 4.34 30.12 31.10
N GLY A 432 5.65 29.87 31.02
CA GLY A 432 6.57 30.55 30.10
C GLY A 432 6.24 30.22 28.65
N ILE A 433 6.11 28.92 28.33
CA ILE A 433 5.78 28.46 26.98
C ILE A 433 4.38 28.93 26.58
N ARG A 434 3.40 28.92 27.50
CA ARG A 434 2.05 29.46 27.25
C ARG A 434 2.11 30.91 26.78
N LYS A 435 2.88 31.76 27.45
CA LYS A 435 3.05 33.17 27.06
C LYS A 435 3.71 33.32 25.68
N GLU A 436 4.67 32.46 25.35
CA GLU A 436 5.30 32.45 24.03
C GLU A 436 4.30 32.13 22.91
N ILE A 437 3.43 31.14 23.13
CA ILE A 437 2.36 30.78 22.18
C ILE A 437 1.36 31.92 22.06
N GLU A 438 0.92 32.49 23.18
CA GLU A 438 -0.08 33.56 23.18
C GLU A 438 0.42 34.83 22.46
N ALA A 439 1.69 35.16 22.61
CA ALA A 439 2.33 36.32 21.99
C ALA A 439 2.49 36.20 20.46
N ARG A 440 2.43 34.98 19.91
CA ARG A 440 2.64 34.73 18.48
C ARG A 440 1.40 34.89 17.61
N GLY A 441 0.24 35.17 18.22
CA GLY A 441 -1.01 35.52 17.53
C GLY A 441 -1.51 34.43 16.61
#